data_AF-A0AAW6BAM0-F1
#
_entry.id   AF-A0AAW6BAM0-F1
#
_cell.length_a   1.000
_cell.length_b   1.000
_cell.length_c   1.000
_cell.angle_alpha   90.00
_cell.angle_beta   90.00
_cell.angle_gamma   90.00
#
_symmetry.space_group_name_H-M   'P 1'
#
loop_
_entity.id
_entity.type
_entity.pdbx_description
1 polymer ?
#
loop_
_entity_poly.entity_id
_entity_poly.type
_entity_poly.pdbx_seq_one_letter_code
_entity_poly.pdbx_strand_id
1 'polypeptide(L)'
;MAEKEQEKNNSNINAEKQEKLKKQSEVDAKDEELKNEDPKTLRQKLSNKNQDYVFRLEKELQRQGSLSHEEAVAMTDGLLSEIVIAQRHGQPANGLYLASPKIKAEEMLHPEQKTVETPFWQRAVDGALLYLAIFVGLFGVIALFETKQHQNSQMGILTLASVGILMGVFMVKYNDWVMPKNGQRIGLPKLLLSGLGIAVALFVWIWILSLPAIRVINPVLPGAVDIVIAAIAYGARYLFRQHYHITGSSFASRPQRK
;
A
#
# COMPACT_ATOMS: atom_id res chain seq x y z
N MET A 1 46.35 -0.82 -43.74
CA MET A 1 45.23 -1.78 -43.76
C MET A 1 44.27 -1.56 -42.59
N ALA A 2 44.75 -1.35 -41.37
CA ALA A 2 43.92 -1.15 -40.18
C ALA A 2 42.93 0.04 -40.24
N GLU A 3 43.30 1.19 -40.82
CA GLU A 3 42.41 2.38 -40.90
C GLU A 3 41.19 2.15 -41.81
N LYS A 4 41.36 1.48 -42.96
CA LYS A 4 40.25 1.14 -43.86
C LYS A 4 39.27 0.12 -43.26
N GLU A 5 39.76 -0.71 -42.34
CA GLU A 5 38.96 -1.72 -41.64
C GLU A 5 38.18 -1.08 -40.48
N GLN A 6 38.75 -0.09 -39.80
CA GLN A 6 38.07 0.72 -38.78
C GLN A 6 37.01 1.66 -39.37
N GLU A 7 37.28 2.33 -40.50
CA GLU A 7 36.27 3.15 -41.20
C GLU A 7 35.07 2.31 -41.66
N LYS A 8 35.33 1.13 -42.22
CA LYS A 8 34.29 0.21 -42.69
C LYS A 8 33.45 -0.36 -41.53
N ASN A 9 34.07 -0.65 -40.39
CA ASN A 9 33.34 -1.06 -39.18
C ASN A 9 32.49 0.08 -38.61
N ASN A 10 33.02 1.31 -38.55
CA ASN A 10 32.27 2.47 -38.05
C ASN A 10 31.10 2.85 -38.98
N SER A 11 31.27 2.73 -40.31
CA SER A 11 30.17 2.96 -41.27
C SER A 11 29.07 1.90 -41.14
N ASN A 12 29.43 0.63 -40.93
CA ASN A 12 28.47 -0.46 -40.74
C ASN A 12 27.68 -0.30 -39.43
N ILE A 13 28.34 0.07 -38.32
CA ILE A 13 27.69 0.32 -37.03
C ILE A 13 26.70 1.51 -37.13
N ASN A 14 27.06 2.57 -37.86
CA ASN A 14 26.18 3.72 -38.08
C ASN A 14 24.97 3.35 -38.95
N ALA A 15 25.17 2.54 -40.00
CA ALA A 15 24.08 2.04 -40.84
C ALA A 15 23.10 1.15 -40.05
N GLU A 16 23.59 0.19 -39.25
CA GLU A 16 22.74 -0.65 -38.40
C GLU A 16 21.97 0.17 -37.35
N LYS A 17 22.60 1.19 -36.77
CA LYS A 17 21.95 2.08 -35.80
C LYS A 17 20.84 2.91 -36.46
N GLN A 18 21.08 3.44 -37.66
CA GLN A 18 20.06 4.16 -38.43
C GLN A 18 18.91 3.24 -38.86
N GLU A 19 19.19 2.01 -39.26
CA GLU A 19 18.17 1.02 -39.62
C GLU A 19 17.29 0.63 -38.42
N LYS A 20 17.90 0.44 -37.24
CA LYS A 20 17.17 0.20 -35.98
C LYS A 20 16.28 1.39 -35.60
N LEU A 21 16.78 2.62 -35.73
CA LEU A 21 16.00 3.84 -35.44
C LEU A 21 14.81 3.98 -36.39
N LYS A 22 14.99 3.71 -37.69
CA LYS A 22 13.90 3.70 -38.68
C LYS A 22 12.84 2.66 -38.33
N LYS A 23 13.26 1.42 -38.06
CA LYS A 23 12.36 0.33 -37.63
C LYS A 23 11.59 0.69 -36.35
N GLN A 24 12.25 1.31 -35.37
CA GLN A 24 11.58 1.77 -34.15
C GLN A 24 10.55 2.87 -34.46
N SER A 25 10.92 3.88 -35.24
CA SER A 25 9.99 4.96 -35.61
C SER A 25 8.77 4.48 -36.40
N GLU A 26 8.93 3.46 -37.25
CA GLU A 26 7.81 2.83 -37.95
C GLU A 26 6.91 2.01 -37.02
N VAL A 27 7.49 1.36 -36.01
CA VAL A 27 6.73 0.62 -34.99
C VAL A 27 5.90 1.59 -34.16
N ASP A 28 6.51 2.69 -33.71
CA ASP A 28 5.89 3.74 -32.90
C ASP A 28 4.76 4.44 -33.68
N ALA A 29 4.99 4.79 -34.96
CA ALA A 29 3.97 5.40 -35.81
C ALA A 29 2.73 4.50 -35.95
N LYS A 30 2.94 3.19 -36.17
CA LYS A 30 1.84 2.22 -36.22
C LYS A 30 1.14 2.05 -34.87
N ASP A 31 1.84 2.18 -33.75
CA ASP A 31 1.21 2.13 -32.42
C ASP A 31 0.32 3.36 -32.18
N GLU A 32 0.72 4.54 -32.63
CA GLU A 32 -0.12 5.75 -32.57
C GLU A 32 -1.37 5.66 -33.46
N GLU A 33 -1.25 5.07 -34.65
CA GLU A 33 -2.42 4.80 -35.51
C GLU A 33 -3.45 3.89 -34.81
N LEU A 34 -2.99 2.84 -34.13
CA LEU A 34 -3.84 1.88 -33.43
C LEU A 34 -4.60 2.49 -32.24
N LYS A 35 -4.12 3.58 -31.64
CA LYS A 35 -4.83 4.27 -30.54
C LYS A 35 -6.11 4.95 -31.00
N ASN A 36 -6.17 5.35 -32.26
CA ASN A 36 -7.28 6.11 -32.85
C ASN A 36 -8.16 5.26 -33.79
N GLU A 37 -7.87 3.97 -33.89
CA GLU A 37 -8.58 3.03 -34.75
C GLU A 37 -9.95 2.63 -34.15
N ASP A 38 -10.93 2.34 -35.01
CA ASP A 38 -12.24 1.87 -34.58
C ASP A 38 -12.17 0.51 -33.84
N PRO A 39 -12.93 0.33 -32.74
CA PRO A 39 -12.98 -0.92 -31.99
C PRO A 39 -13.28 -2.16 -32.83
N LYS A 40 -14.14 -2.08 -33.85
CA LYS A 40 -14.46 -3.24 -34.70
C LYS A 40 -13.24 -3.68 -35.50
N THR A 41 -12.48 -2.72 -36.02
CA THR A 41 -11.22 -3.00 -36.73
C THR A 41 -10.18 -3.57 -35.78
N LEU A 42 -10.07 -3.03 -34.57
CA LEU A 42 -9.15 -3.52 -33.55
C LEU A 42 -9.46 -4.97 -33.12
N ARG A 43 -10.75 -5.34 -33.01
CA ARG A 43 -11.16 -6.74 -32.73
C ARG A 43 -10.67 -7.72 -33.79
N GLN A 44 -10.71 -7.33 -35.07
CA GLN A 44 -10.20 -8.15 -36.17
C GLN A 44 -8.68 -8.30 -36.13
N LYS A 45 -7.96 -7.32 -35.55
CA LYS A 45 -6.50 -7.33 -35.41
C LYS A 45 -6.00 -8.15 -34.20
N LEU A 46 -6.88 -8.65 -33.33
CA LEU A 46 -6.48 -9.46 -32.17
C LEU A 46 -5.95 -10.84 -32.60
N SER A 47 -4.85 -11.29 -31.98
CA SER A 47 -4.41 -12.68 -32.07
C SER A 47 -5.43 -13.64 -31.42
N ASN A 48 -5.44 -14.91 -31.84
CA ASN A 48 -6.36 -15.93 -31.29
C ASN A 48 -6.34 -16.00 -29.75
N LYS A 49 -5.16 -15.85 -29.13
CA LYS A 49 -5.02 -15.84 -27.66
C LYS A 49 -5.71 -14.63 -27.02
N ASN A 50 -5.58 -13.46 -27.64
CA ASN A 50 -6.20 -12.24 -27.14
C ASN A 50 -7.69 -12.17 -27.45
N GLN A 51 -8.14 -12.75 -28.57
CA GLN A 51 -9.56 -12.94 -28.86
C GLN A 51 -10.24 -13.80 -27.78
N ASP A 52 -9.64 -14.94 -27.41
CA ASP A 52 -10.14 -15.79 -26.32
C ASP A 52 -10.14 -15.04 -24.98
N TYR A 53 -9.09 -14.25 -24.69
CA TYR A 53 -9.03 -13.43 -23.48
C TYR A 53 -10.19 -12.42 -23.42
N VAL A 54 -10.39 -11.63 -24.47
CA VAL A 54 -11.44 -10.60 -24.55
C VAL A 54 -12.83 -11.24 -24.47
N PHE A 55 -13.06 -12.34 -25.17
CA PHE A 55 -14.32 -13.07 -25.11
C PHE A 55 -14.65 -13.59 -23.70
N ARG A 56 -13.65 -14.15 -23.00
CA ARG A 56 -13.82 -14.60 -21.61
C ARG A 56 -14.03 -13.43 -20.67
N LEU A 57 -13.36 -12.30 -20.91
CA LEU A 57 -13.52 -11.08 -20.13
C LEU A 57 -14.96 -10.56 -20.24
N GLU A 58 -15.52 -10.49 -21.46
CA GLU A 58 -16.91 -10.09 -21.69
C GLU A 58 -17.91 -11.03 -21.00
N LYS A 59 -17.65 -12.34 -21.02
CA LYS A 59 -18.48 -13.31 -20.28
C LYS A 59 -18.41 -13.10 -18.78
N GLU A 60 -17.24 -12.81 -18.25
CA GLU A 60 -17.06 -12.53 -16.82
C GLU A 60 -17.69 -11.21 -16.40
N LEU A 61 -17.65 -10.17 -17.24
CA LEU A 61 -18.36 -8.91 -17.04
C LEU A 61 -19.88 -9.13 -16.98
N GLN A 62 -20.45 -9.91 -17.91
CA GLN A 62 -21.87 -10.29 -17.87
C GLN A 62 -22.21 -11.08 -16.60
N ARG A 63 -21.38 -12.07 -16.24
CA ARG A 63 -21.63 -12.97 -15.11
C ARG A 63 -21.48 -12.29 -13.75
N GLN A 64 -20.47 -11.45 -13.58
CA GLN A 64 -20.14 -10.80 -12.31
C GLN A 64 -20.87 -9.47 -12.12
N GLY A 65 -21.01 -8.70 -13.20
CA GLY A 65 -21.61 -7.37 -13.19
C GLY A 65 -23.09 -7.33 -13.54
N SER A 66 -23.67 -8.46 -13.96
CA SER A 66 -25.02 -8.52 -14.53
C SER A 66 -25.22 -7.57 -15.73
N LEU A 67 -24.13 -7.27 -16.45
CA LEU A 67 -24.13 -6.45 -17.66
C LEU A 67 -24.79 -7.22 -18.82
N SER A 68 -25.43 -6.48 -19.73
CA SER A 68 -25.82 -7.01 -21.03
C SER A 68 -24.58 -7.30 -21.90
N HIS A 69 -24.78 -8.07 -22.97
CA HIS A 69 -23.70 -8.36 -23.91
C HIS A 69 -23.12 -7.09 -24.55
N GLU A 70 -23.99 -6.15 -24.93
CA GLU A 70 -23.59 -4.89 -25.56
C GLU A 70 -22.78 -4.01 -24.61
N GLU A 71 -23.17 -3.93 -23.34
CA GLU A 71 -22.41 -3.19 -22.33
C GLU A 71 -21.05 -3.82 -22.04
N ALA A 72 -20.98 -5.16 -21.99
CA ALA A 72 -19.72 -5.86 -21.80
C ALA A 72 -18.76 -5.63 -22.98
N VAL A 73 -19.27 -5.64 -24.22
CA VAL A 73 -18.51 -5.33 -25.45
C VAL A 73 -18.02 -3.89 -25.43
N ALA A 74 -18.90 -2.93 -25.12
CA ALA A 74 -18.52 -1.52 -25.04
C ALA A 74 -17.44 -1.27 -23.97
N MET A 75 -17.50 -2.01 -22.85
CA MET A 75 -16.52 -1.92 -21.78
C MET A 75 -15.16 -2.50 -22.20
N THR A 76 -15.13 -3.60 -22.97
CA THR A 76 -13.88 -4.18 -23.47
C THR A 76 -13.32 -3.45 -24.69
N ASP A 77 -14.13 -2.71 -25.45
CA ASP A 77 -13.70 -1.91 -26.60
C ASP A 77 -12.63 -0.88 -26.21
N GLY A 78 -12.74 -0.30 -25.01
CA GLY A 78 -11.74 0.64 -24.46
C GLY A 78 -10.36 0.03 -24.19
N LEU A 79 -10.24 -1.30 -24.18
CA LEU A 79 -8.99 -2.03 -23.93
C LEU A 79 -8.33 -2.54 -25.22
N LEU A 80 -9.03 -2.47 -26.36
CA LEU A 80 -8.58 -3.16 -27.56
C LEU A 80 -7.30 -2.58 -28.14
N SER A 81 -7.16 -1.25 -28.14
CA SER A 81 -5.97 -0.58 -28.69
C SER A 81 -4.72 -0.99 -27.93
N GLU A 82 -4.76 -0.98 -26.59
CA GLU A 82 -3.63 -1.40 -25.76
C GLU A 82 -3.31 -2.89 -25.88
N ILE A 83 -4.32 -3.75 -26.02
CA ILE A 83 -4.11 -5.20 -26.26
C ILE A 83 -3.46 -5.44 -27.63
N VAL A 84 -3.91 -4.71 -28.65
CA VAL A 84 -3.38 -4.84 -30.03
C VAL A 84 -1.96 -4.28 -30.14
N ILE A 85 -1.62 -3.24 -29.37
CA ILE A 85 -0.25 -2.72 -29.26
C ILE A 85 0.62 -3.73 -28.50
N ALA A 86 0.22 -4.16 -27.31
CA ALA A 86 1.00 -5.07 -26.47
C ALA A 86 1.33 -6.39 -27.18
N GLN A 87 0.38 -6.95 -27.94
CA GLN A 87 0.63 -8.19 -28.69
C GLN A 87 1.68 -8.02 -29.80
N ARG A 88 1.77 -6.85 -30.44
CA ARG A 88 2.81 -6.57 -31.43
C ARG A 88 4.19 -6.57 -30.80
N HIS A 89 4.26 -6.21 -29.52
CA HIS A 89 5.45 -6.28 -28.68
C HIS A 89 5.62 -7.65 -27.99
N GLY A 90 4.86 -8.67 -28.38
CA GLY A 90 4.98 -10.03 -27.85
C GLY A 90 4.32 -10.25 -26.48
N GLN A 91 3.58 -9.27 -25.96
CA GLN A 91 2.88 -9.36 -24.68
C GLN A 91 1.38 -9.64 -24.90
N PRO A 92 0.89 -10.88 -24.67
CA PRO A 92 -0.53 -11.17 -24.74
C PRO A 92 -1.30 -10.50 -23.59
N ALA A 93 -2.62 -10.37 -23.69
CA ALA A 93 -3.46 -9.66 -22.72
C ALA A 93 -3.30 -10.16 -21.27
N ASN A 94 -3.20 -11.48 -21.05
CA ASN A 94 -2.88 -12.05 -19.73
C ASN A 94 -1.55 -11.51 -19.17
N GLY A 95 -0.55 -11.29 -20.02
CA GLY A 95 0.75 -10.73 -19.64
C GLY A 95 0.72 -9.20 -19.51
N LEU A 96 -0.14 -8.51 -20.28
CA LEU A 96 -0.36 -7.07 -20.18
C LEU A 96 -0.98 -6.71 -18.82
N TYR A 97 -2.02 -7.43 -18.43
CA TYR A 97 -2.75 -7.16 -17.19
C TYR A 97 -2.25 -7.95 -15.99
N LEU A 98 -1.36 -8.94 -16.18
CA LEU A 98 -0.95 -9.89 -15.14
C LEU A 98 -2.13 -10.58 -14.43
N ALA A 99 -3.29 -10.62 -15.09
CA ALA A 99 -4.57 -11.01 -14.52
C ALA A 99 -5.37 -11.88 -15.49
N SER A 100 -6.03 -12.90 -14.94
CA SER A 100 -7.01 -13.69 -15.69
C SER A 100 -8.24 -12.84 -16.07
N PRO A 101 -9.02 -13.22 -17.11
CA PRO A 101 -10.23 -12.49 -17.49
C PRO A 101 -11.22 -12.29 -16.33
N LYS A 102 -11.29 -13.26 -15.41
CA LYS A 102 -12.15 -13.19 -14.22
C LYS A 102 -11.72 -12.09 -13.25
N ILE A 103 -10.42 -11.99 -12.97
CA ILE A 103 -9.86 -10.97 -12.06
C ILE A 103 -9.98 -9.60 -12.73
N LYS A 104 -9.67 -9.52 -14.02
CA LYS A 104 -9.79 -8.26 -14.77
C LYS A 104 -11.23 -7.75 -14.82
N ALA A 105 -12.22 -8.64 -14.99
CA ALA A 105 -13.64 -8.26 -14.90
C ALA A 105 -13.98 -7.69 -13.52
N GLU A 106 -13.51 -8.32 -12.44
CA GLU A 106 -13.74 -7.85 -11.06
C GLU A 106 -13.18 -6.44 -10.85
N GLU A 107 -11.95 -6.17 -11.33
CA GLU A 107 -11.32 -4.85 -11.31
C GLU A 107 -12.09 -3.79 -12.11
N MET A 108 -12.63 -4.15 -13.27
CA MET A 108 -13.38 -3.23 -14.13
C MET A 108 -14.76 -2.89 -13.55
N LEU A 109 -15.40 -3.85 -12.87
CA LEU A 109 -16.70 -3.67 -12.22
C LEU A 109 -16.58 -2.92 -10.89
N HIS A 110 -15.50 -3.18 -10.15
CA HIS A 110 -15.20 -2.56 -8.87
C HIS A 110 -13.83 -1.90 -8.97
N PRO A 111 -13.71 -0.77 -9.70
CA PRO A 111 -12.46 -0.04 -9.75
C PRO A 111 -12.08 0.28 -8.31
N GLU A 112 -10.96 -0.28 -7.83
CA GLU A 112 -10.46 0.03 -6.49
C GLU A 112 -10.43 1.55 -6.39
N GLN A 113 -11.24 2.12 -5.50
CA GLN A 113 -11.13 3.55 -5.20
C GLN A 113 -9.66 3.75 -4.88
N LYS A 114 -8.96 4.54 -5.70
CA LYS A 114 -7.57 4.91 -5.45
C LYS A 114 -7.55 5.47 -4.04
N THR A 115 -7.16 4.63 -3.09
CA THR A 115 -7.18 5.00 -1.69
C THR A 115 -6.14 6.09 -1.58
N VAL A 116 -6.60 7.32 -1.37
CA VAL A 116 -5.70 8.47 -1.17
C VAL A 116 -4.76 8.04 -0.06
N GLU A 117 -3.47 7.97 -0.38
CA GLU A 117 -2.51 7.43 0.56
C GLU A 117 -2.54 8.27 1.83
N THR A 118 -2.91 7.66 2.95
CA THR A 118 -2.90 8.35 4.22
C THR A 118 -1.44 8.70 4.57
N PRO A 119 -1.08 10.00 4.65
CA PRO A 119 0.29 10.41 4.91
C PRO A 119 0.77 9.86 6.26
N PHE A 120 2.08 9.67 6.39
CA PHE A 120 2.68 9.05 7.59
C PHE A 120 2.22 9.71 8.89
N TRP A 121 2.16 11.05 8.95
CA TRP A 121 1.76 11.75 10.17
C TRP A 121 0.32 11.45 10.59
N GLN A 122 -0.61 11.31 9.64
CA GLN A 122 -2.01 10.95 9.95
C GLN A 122 -2.09 9.52 10.48
N ARG A 123 -1.34 8.59 9.87
CA ARG A 123 -1.23 7.21 10.38
C ARG A 123 -0.59 7.17 11.76
N ALA A 124 0.47 7.97 11.97
CA ALA A 124 1.17 8.07 13.25
C ALA A 124 0.28 8.62 14.36
N VAL A 125 -0.51 9.67 14.10
CA VAL A 125 -1.49 10.21 15.07
C VAL A 125 -2.60 9.20 15.35
N ASP A 126 -3.16 8.56 14.33
CA ASP A 126 -4.18 7.52 14.50
C ASP A 126 -3.65 6.32 15.33
N GLY A 127 -2.44 5.86 15.02
CA GLY A 127 -1.75 4.81 15.77
C GLY A 127 -1.43 5.23 17.20
N ALA A 128 -0.95 6.45 17.42
CA ALA A 128 -0.65 6.98 18.75
C ALA A 128 -1.92 7.03 19.63
N LEU A 129 -3.03 7.55 19.11
CA LEU A 129 -4.29 7.61 19.85
C LEU A 129 -4.85 6.22 20.16
N LEU A 130 -4.69 5.26 19.23
CA LEU A 130 -5.09 3.87 19.45
C LEU A 130 -4.27 3.21 20.56
N TYR A 131 -2.95 3.27 20.47
CA TYR A 131 -2.09 2.64 21.46
C TYR A 131 -2.16 3.35 22.81
N LEU A 132 -2.38 4.68 22.83
CA LEU A 132 -2.72 5.42 24.05
C LEU A 132 -3.97 4.85 24.72
N ALA A 133 -5.07 4.70 23.97
CA ALA A 133 -6.31 4.14 24.49
C ALA A 133 -6.14 2.69 24.99
N ILE A 134 -5.40 1.86 24.26
CA ILE A 134 -5.13 0.47 24.65
C ILE A 134 -4.26 0.42 25.91
N PHE A 135 -3.16 1.16 25.99
CA PHE A 135 -2.24 1.11 27.13
C PHE A 135 -2.89 1.67 28.39
N VAL A 136 -3.43 2.90 28.32
CA VAL A 136 -4.08 3.51 29.49
C VAL A 136 -5.30 2.70 29.90
N GLY A 137 -6.10 2.23 28.94
CA GLY A 137 -7.28 1.42 29.23
C GLY A 137 -6.95 0.07 29.86
N LEU A 138 -5.95 -0.65 29.34
CA LEU A 138 -5.52 -1.94 29.89
C LEU A 138 -5.03 -1.79 31.33
N PHE A 139 -4.16 -0.82 31.61
CA PHE A 139 -3.65 -0.58 32.96
C PHE A 139 -4.74 -0.03 33.90
N GLY A 140 -5.66 0.79 33.39
CA GLY A 140 -6.84 1.23 34.15
C GLY A 140 -7.76 0.07 34.55
N VAL A 141 -7.98 -0.89 33.66
CA VAL A 141 -8.74 -2.12 33.96
C VAL A 141 -8.01 -2.96 35.00
N ILE A 142 -6.71 -3.19 34.85
CA ILE A 142 -5.91 -3.93 35.85
C ILE A 142 -6.01 -3.26 37.23
N ALA A 143 -5.93 -1.93 37.28
CA ALA A 143 -6.01 -1.14 38.50
C ALA A 143 -7.37 -1.25 39.22
N LEU A 144 -8.47 -1.56 38.51
CA LEU A 144 -9.77 -1.80 39.16
C LEU A 144 -9.81 -3.11 39.97
N PHE A 145 -8.99 -4.10 39.60
CA PHE A 145 -8.98 -5.42 40.24
C PHE A 145 -7.84 -5.59 41.27
N GLU A 146 -6.91 -4.62 41.35
CA GLU A 146 -5.85 -4.61 42.37
C GLU A 146 -6.42 -4.19 43.74
N THR A 147 -6.68 -5.19 44.58
CA THR A 147 -7.23 -5.02 45.95
C THR A 147 -6.19 -4.59 46.99
N LYS A 148 -4.90 -4.66 46.65
CA LYS A 148 -3.81 -4.13 47.49
C LYS A 148 -3.09 -3.04 46.72
N GLN A 149 -3.25 -1.81 47.20
CA GLN A 149 -2.61 -0.61 46.69
C GLN A 149 -1.10 -0.65 47.00
N HIS A 150 -0.38 -1.61 46.43
CA HIS A 150 1.07 -1.53 46.36
C HIS A 150 1.39 -0.43 45.34
N GLN A 151 1.53 0.80 45.84
CA GLN A 151 1.93 2.00 45.08
C GLN A 151 3.18 1.81 44.19
N ASN A 152 3.91 0.70 44.35
CA ASN A 152 5.12 0.37 43.60
C ASN A 152 4.89 -0.41 42.29
N SER A 153 3.72 -1.00 42.06
CA SER A 153 3.46 -1.82 40.85
C SER A 153 2.78 -1.04 39.72
N GLN A 154 2.19 0.12 40.04
CA GLN A 154 1.30 0.85 39.16
C GLN A 154 2.05 2.00 38.48
N MET A 155 1.98 2.03 37.15
CA MET A 155 2.70 2.99 36.32
C MET A 155 1.93 4.32 36.27
N GLY A 156 2.63 5.43 36.40
CA GLY A 156 2.00 6.75 36.33
C GLY A 156 1.47 7.09 34.93
N ILE A 157 0.52 8.02 34.87
CA ILE A 157 -0.19 8.39 33.64
C ILE A 157 0.74 8.90 32.53
N LEU A 158 1.80 9.65 32.89
CA LEU A 158 2.75 10.15 31.91
C LEU A 158 3.53 9.00 31.27
N THR A 159 3.87 7.97 32.05
CA THR A 159 4.50 6.76 31.52
C THR A 159 3.56 6.01 30.58
N LEU A 160 2.33 5.74 31.03
CA LEU A 160 1.33 5.03 30.21
C LEU A 160 1.07 5.76 28.89
N ALA A 161 0.87 7.08 28.96
CA ALA A 161 0.57 7.89 27.79
C ALA A 161 1.75 7.98 26.82
N SER A 162 2.94 8.28 27.31
CA SER A 162 4.13 8.41 26.46
C SER A 162 4.54 7.08 25.82
N VAL A 163 4.50 5.97 26.57
CA VAL A 163 4.78 4.64 26.01
C VAL A 163 3.73 4.25 24.97
N GLY A 164 2.44 4.47 25.25
CA GLY A 164 1.37 4.20 24.29
C GLY A 164 1.55 5.01 22.99
N ILE A 165 1.80 6.31 23.09
CA ILE A 165 2.02 7.19 21.93
C ILE A 165 3.26 6.74 21.13
N LEU A 166 4.40 6.56 21.80
CA LEU A 166 5.65 6.14 21.14
C LEU A 166 5.50 4.79 20.45
N MET A 167 4.83 3.84 21.11
CA MET A 167 4.56 2.52 20.55
C MET A 167 3.61 2.59 19.35
N GLY A 168 2.58 3.44 19.40
CA GLY A 168 1.67 3.66 18.28
C GLY A 168 2.37 4.21 17.04
N VAL A 169 3.22 5.24 17.21
CA VAL A 169 4.04 5.79 16.11
C VAL A 169 5.01 4.74 15.59
N PHE A 170 5.66 4.00 16.49
CA PHE A 170 6.58 2.95 16.09
C PHE A 170 5.88 1.85 15.29
N MET A 171 4.70 1.40 15.71
CA MET A 171 3.97 0.32 15.05
C MET A 171 3.57 0.67 13.62
N VAL A 172 3.25 1.95 13.35
CA VAL A 172 3.04 2.45 11.99
C VAL A 172 4.32 2.31 11.16
N LYS A 173 5.47 2.70 11.72
CA LYS A 173 6.76 2.60 11.02
C LYS A 173 7.20 1.14 10.83
N TYR A 174 6.95 0.30 11.82
CA TYR A 174 7.22 -1.13 11.78
C TYR A 174 6.38 -1.81 10.69
N ASN A 175 5.09 -1.44 10.57
CA ASN A 175 4.23 -1.95 9.51
C ASN A 175 4.79 -1.59 8.12
N ASP A 176 5.25 -0.36 7.91
CA ASP A 176 5.88 0.08 6.66
C ASP A 176 7.13 -0.76 6.30
N TRP A 177 7.84 -1.31 7.30
CA TRP A 177 9.03 -2.15 7.08
C TRP A 177 8.71 -3.62 6.79
N VAL A 178 7.67 -4.17 7.43
CA VAL A 178 7.27 -5.59 7.28
C VAL A 178 6.37 -5.80 6.07
N MET A 179 5.47 -4.84 5.81
CA MET A 179 4.53 -4.83 4.70
C MET A 179 4.77 -3.59 3.81
N PRO A 180 5.96 -3.47 3.19
CA PRO A 180 6.29 -2.32 2.37
C PRO A 180 5.42 -2.30 1.12
N LYS A 181 4.85 -1.14 0.82
CA LYS A 181 4.07 -0.90 -0.40
C LYS A 181 4.85 -1.21 -1.68
N ASN A 182 6.16 -0.97 -1.64
CA ASN A 182 7.04 -1.06 -2.82
C ASN A 182 7.67 -2.45 -2.97
N GLY A 183 7.28 -3.44 -2.15
CA GLY A 183 7.81 -4.80 -2.15
C GLY A 183 9.22 -4.96 -1.57
N GLN A 184 9.95 -3.88 -1.32
CA GLN A 184 11.29 -3.93 -0.72
C GLN A 184 11.21 -4.03 0.81
N ARG A 185 11.28 -5.26 1.32
CA ARG A 185 11.30 -5.54 2.77
C ARG A 185 12.66 -5.20 3.36
N ILE A 186 12.64 -4.68 4.59
CA ILE A 186 13.85 -4.54 5.37
C ILE A 186 14.40 -5.94 5.71
N GLY A 187 15.72 -6.11 5.69
CA GLY A 187 16.34 -7.38 6.08
C GLY A 187 16.06 -7.71 7.56
N LEU A 188 15.85 -9.00 7.86
CA LEU A 188 15.54 -9.49 9.21
C LEU A 188 16.50 -8.97 10.31
N PRO A 189 17.84 -8.94 10.11
CA PRO A 189 18.75 -8.42 11.14
C PRO A 189 18.49 -6.94 11.49
N LYS A 190 18.19 -6.13 10.47
CA LYS A 190 17.91 -4.70 10.65
C LYS A 190 16.54 -4.47 11.31
N LEU A 191 15.57 -5.33 11.02
CA LEU A 191 14.27 -5.33 11.72
C LEU A 191 14.45 -5.64 13.21
N LEU A 192 15.20 -6.70 13.53
CA LEU A 192 15.50 -7.11 14.90
C LEU A 192 16.27 -6.02 15.65
N LEU A 193 17.29 -5.44 15.04
CA LEU A 193 18.08 -4.36 15.65
C LEU A 193 17.23 -3.11 15.91
N SER A 194 16.31 -2.78 14.99
CA SER A 194 15.39 -1.65 15.17
C SER A 194 14.43 -1.91 16.33
N GLY A 195 13.86 -3.13 16.41
CA GLY A 195 13.00 -3.54 17.53
C GLY A 195 13.74 -3.51 18.87
N LEU A 196 14.97 -4.01 18.92
CA LEU A 196 15.82 -3.96 20.11
C LEU A 196 16.13 -2.51 20.52
N GLY A 197 16.49 -1.65 19.56
CA GLY A 197 16.78 -0.25 19.81
C GLY A 197 15.60 0.49 20.46
N ILE A 198 14.38 0.20 20.01
CA ILE A 198 13.16 0.78 20.61
C ILE A 198 12.86 0.19 21.98
N ALA A 199 13.05 -1.11 22.18
CA ALA A 199 12.90 -1.71 23.49
C ALA A 199 13.86 -1.07 24.51
N VAL A 200 15.12 -0.85 24.13
CA VAL A 200 16.11 -0.14 24.97
C VAL A 200 15.70 1.31 25.20
N ALA A 201 15.24 2.03 24.17
CA ALA A 201 14.80 3.41 24.31
C ALA A 201 13.59 3.54 25.26
N LEU A 202 12.59 2.65 25.12
CA LEU A 202 11.43 2.61 26.01
C LEU A 202 11.84 2.22 27.44
N PHE A 203 12.78 1.29 27.61
CA PHE A 203 13.30 0.93 28.92
C PHE A 203 13.96 2.12 29.62
N VAL A 204 14.87 2.82 28.93
CA VAL A 204 15.52 4.03 29.46
C VAL A 204 14.48 5.11 29.77
N TRP A 205 13.50 5.30 28.89
CA TRP A 205 12.42 6.27 29.08
C TRP A 205 11.57 5.96 30.32
N ILE A 206 11.14 4.71 30.48
CA ILE A 206 10.39 4.25 31.66
C ILE A 206 11.24 4.42 32.93
N TRP A 207 12.53 4.09 32.87
CA TRP A 207 13.45 4.27 33.99
C TRP A 207 13.51 5.74 34.43
N ILE A 208 13.68 6.67 33.48
CA ILE A 208 13.66 8.12 33.75
C ILE A 208 12.34 8.53 34.41
N LEU A 209 11.20 8.08 33.89
CA LEU A 209 9.88 8.44 34.42
C LEU A 209 9.55 7.81 35.78
N SER A 210 10.31 6.80 36.21
CA SER A 210 10.19 6.18 37.53
C SER A 210 11.02 6.87 38.62
N LEU A 211 11.90 7.81 38.25
CA LEU A 211 12.71 8.56 39.19
C LEU A 211 11.82 9.35 40.17
N PRO A 212 12.18 9.42 41.48
CA PRO A 212 11.38 10.12 42.48
C PRO A 212 11.07 11.59 42.13
N ALA A 213 12.01 12.28 41.48
CA ALA A 213 11.86 13.67 41.06
C ALA A 213 10.73 13.88 40.03
N ILE A 214 10.37 12.86 39.25
CA ILE A 214 9.37 12.93 38.18
C ILE A 214 7.96 12.58 38.70
N ARG A 215 7.84 12.00 39.91
CA ARG A 215 6.55 11.56 40.48
C ARG A 215 5.49 12.65 40.56
N VAL A 216 5.89 13.91 40.75
CA VAL A 216 4.97 15.06 40.83
C VAL A 216 4.21 15.27 39.52
N ILE A 217 4.87 15.05 38.38
CA ILE A 217 4.28 15.22 37.04
C ILE A 217 3.85 13.88 36.41
N ASN A 218 4.14 12.77 37.08
CA ASN A 218 3.75 11.42 36.67
C ASN A 218 2.97 10.71 37.79
N PRO A 219 1.82 11.26 38.23
CA PRO A 219 1.02 10.63 39.27
C PRO A 219 0.42 9.31 38.78
N VAL A 220 0.25 8.38 39.70
CA VAL A 220 -0.59 7.19 39.49
C VAL A 220 -2.04 7.61 39.71
N LEU A 221 -2.88 7.39 38.71
CA LEU A 221 -4.30 7.74 38.77
C LEU A 221 -5.14 6.53 39.22
N PRO A 222 -6.34 6.75 39.78
CA PRO A 222 -7.29 5.67 39.99
C PRO A 222 -7.67 5.01 38.66
N GLY A 223 -7.82 3.68 38.63
CA GLY A 223 -8.11 2.95 37.39
C GLY A 223 -9.36 3.42 36.64
N ALA A 224 -10.39 3.89 37.36
CA ALA A 224 -11.56 4.49 36.75
C ALA A 224 -11.24 5.77 35.94
N VAL A 225 -10.30 6.59 36.43
CA VAL A 225 -9.84 7.80 35.73
C VAL A 225 -9.08 7.43 34.47
N ASP A 226 -8.19 6.44 34.54
CA ASP A 226 -7.46 5.93 33.38
C ASP A 226 -8.42 5.40 32.30
N ILE A 227 -9.48 4.67 32.69
CA ILE A 227 -10.51 4.19 31.74
C ILE A 227 -11.21 5.35 31.04
N VAL A 228 -11.54 6.43 31.78
CA VAL A 228 -12.15 7.63 31.16
C VAL A 228 -11.17 8.29 30.17
N ILE A 229 -9.89 8.40 30.52
CA ILE A 229 -8.86 8.94 29.61
C ILE A 229 -8.74 8.07 28.35
N ALA A 230 -8.77 6.75 28.49
CA ALA A 230 -8.73 5.81 27.36
C ALA A 230 -9.95 5.98 26.44
N ALA A 231 -11.15 6.14 27.00
CA ALA A 231 -12.36 6.39 26.23
C ALA A 231 -12.28 7.73 25.48
N ILE A 232 -11.77 8.79 26.12
CA ILE A 232 -11.54 10.09 25.48
C ILE A 232 -10.52 9.97 24.34
N ALA A 233 -9.42 9.27 24.55
CA ALA A 233 -8.39 9.05 23.52
C ALA A 233 -8.97 8.31 22.29
N TYR A 234 -9.79 7.28 22.52
CA TYR A 234 -10.47 6.57 21.44
C TYR A 234 -11.53 7.44 20.75
N GLY A 235 -12.28 8.25 21.49
CA GLY A 235 -13.23 9.23 20.92
C GLY A 235 -12.53 10.27 20.05
N ALA A 236 -11.41 10.83 20.52
CA ALA A 236 -10.57 11.74 19.74
C ALA A 236 -10.06 11.07 18.45
N ARG A 237 -9.66 9.80 18.53
CA ARG A 237 -9.28 9.00 17.36
C ARG A 237 -10.44 8.85 16.37
N TYR A 238 -11.63 8.54 16.85
CA TYR A 238 -12.81 8.38 16.02
C TYR A 238 -13.09 9.67 15.22
N LEU A 239 -13.11 10.82 15.91
CA LEU A 239 -13.31 12.13 15.28
C LEU A 239 -12.18 12.48 14.30
N PHE A 240 -10.92 12.18 14.65
CA PHE A 240 -9.76 12.40 13.78
C PHE A 240 -9.89 11.61 12.48
N ARG A 241 -10.24 10.33 12.57
CA ARG A 241 -10.44 9.47 11.38
C ARG A 241 -11.61 9.94 10.52
N GLN A 242 -12.68 10.42 11.14
CA GLN A 242 -13.83 10.98 10.41
C GLN A 242 -13.44 12.27 9.67
N HIS A 243 -12.70 13.17 10.31
CA HIS A 243 -12.27 14.44 9.70
C HIS A 243 -11.32 14.22 8.51
N TYR A 244 -10.35 13.30 8.65
CA TYR A 244 -9.34 13.01 7.62
C TYR A 244 -9.74 11.88 6.66
N HIS A 245 -10.97 11.35 6.77
CA HIS A 245 -11.47 10.25 5.93
C HIS A 245 -10.51 9.04 5.89
N ILE A 246 -9.91 8.71 7.04
CA ILE A 246 -8.89 7.66 7.14
C ILE A 246 -9.57 6.29 7.04
N THR A 247 -9.56 5.73 5.84
CA THR A 247 -10.04 4.37 5.54
C THR A 247 -8.89 3.37 5.64
N GLY A 248 -9.07 2.26 6.35
CA GLY A 248 -8.04 1.24 6.53
C GLY A 248 -7.85 0.81 7.98
N SER A 249 -6.93 -0.14 8.18
CA SER A 249 -6.55 -0.65 9.51
C SER A 249 -5.27 0.02 9.99
N SER A 250 -5.23 0.44 11.25
CA SER A 250 -4.01 0.96 11.90
C SER A 250 -2.98 -0.15 12.16
N PHE A 251 -3.40 -1.43 12.09
CA PHE A 251 -2.54 -2.59 12.33
C PHE A 251 -2.04 -3.25 11.04
N ALA A 252 -2.66 -2.94 9.90
CA ALA A 252 -2.30 -3.51 8.60
C ALA A 252 -2.56 -2.49 7.49
N SER A 253 -1.50 -2.09 6.78
CA SER A 253 -1.66 -1.49 5.46
C SER A 253 -2.37 -2.51 4.57
N ARG A 254 -3.49 -2.15 3.94
CA ARG A 254 -4.13 -3.03 2.95
C ARG A 254 -3.07 -3.38 1.90
N PRO A 255 -2.78 -4.67 1.65
CA PRO A 255 -1.96 -5.01 0.50
C PRO A 255 -2.74 -4.52 -0.73
N GLN A 256 -2.23 -3.50 -1.41
CA GLN A 256 -2.70 -3.23 -2.76
C GLN A 256 -2.33 -4.46 -3.56
N ARG A 257 -3.35 -5.22 -3.98
CA ARG A 257 -3.14 -6.30 -4.92
C ARG A 257 -2.65 -5.62 -6.19
N LYS A 258 -1.40 -5.93 -6.56
CA LYS A 258 -0.91 -5.62 -7.90
C LYS A 258 -1.66 -6.47 -8.92
#